data_AF-A0A948EVL4-F1
#
_entry.id   AF-A0A948EVL4-F1
#
_cell.length_a   1.000
_cell.length_b   1.000
_cell.length_c   1.000
_cell.angle_alpha   90.00
_cell.angle_beta   90.00
_cell.angle_gamma   90.00
#
_symmetry.space_group_name_H-M   'P 1'
#
loop_
_entity.id
_entity.type
_entity.pdbx_description
1 polymer ?
#
loop_
_entity_poly.entity_id
_entity_poly.type
_entity_poly.pdbx_seq_one_letter_code
_entity_poly.pdbx_strand_id
1 'polypeptide(L)'
;MSKTLCLKVWGDFACFTRPEMKVERVSYDVITPSAARAIFEAILWKPEIRWTVTKIEVLKPIKWISVRRNEIGKVASTNSITNQGDRGLYIEDHRQQRAGLFLRDVAYRLHARFEVVDGSKHIHRYPELMDQFSPE
;
A
#
# COMPACT_ATOMS: atom_id res chain seq x y z
N MET A 1 5.51 18.54 -19.94
CA MET A 1 5.03 17.92 -18.67
C MET A 1 4.56 16.48 -18.88
N SER A 2 5.02 15.50 -18.09
CA SER A 2 4.63 14.10 -18.30
C SER A 2 3.10 13.89 -18.17
N LYS A 3 2.55 13.02 -19.03
CA LYS A 3 1.11 12.76 -19.11
C LYS A 3 0.58 12.27 -17.76
N THR A 4 -0.50 12.91 -17.28
CA THR A 4 -1.15 12.48 -16.04
C THR A 4 -2.04 11.27 -16.32
N LEU A 5 -1.81 10.20 -15.57
CA LEU A 5 -2.59 8.97 -15.60
C LEU A 5 -3.65 8.98 -14.50
N CYS A 6 -4.80 8.39 -14.81
CA CYS A 6 -5.96 8.37 -13.94
C CYS A 6 -6.42 6.92 -13.68
N LEU A 7 -6.56 6.55 -12.41
CA LEU A 7 -7.04 5.24 -11.99
C LEU A 7 -8.28 5.37 -11.11
N LYS A 8 -9.30 4.56 -11.39
CA LYS A 8 -10.41 4.35 -10.46
C LYS A 8 -10.10 3.12 -9.60
N VAL A 9 -10.11 3.29 -8.29
CA VAL A 9 -9.92 2.20 -7.32
C VAL A 9 -11.08 2.16 -6.35
N TRP A 10 -11.50 0.95 -5.96
CA TRP A 10 -12.60 0.75 -5.04
C TRP A 10 -12.43 -0.57 -4.29
N GLY A 11 -13.16 -0.71 -3.19
CA GLY A 11 -13.18 -1.95 -2.41
C GLY A 11 -14.22 -1.91 -1.31
N ASP A 12 -14.61 -3.09 -0.83
CA ASP A 12 -15.59 -3.22 0.25
C ASP A 12 -15.05 -2.70 1.58
N PHE A 13 -13.73 -2.82 1.79
CA PHE A 13 -13.04 -2.37 2.99
C PHE A 13 -11.69 -1.71 2.63
N ALA A 14 -11.27 -0.74 3.44
CA ALA A 14 -9.92 -0.18 3.38
C ALA A 14 -9.40 0.18 4.77
N CYS A 15 -8.08 0.14 4.95
CA CYS A 15 -7.41 0.57 6.18
C CYS A 15 -6.08 1.25 5.85
N PHE A 16 -6.07 2.57 5.94
CA PHE A 16 -4.89 3.40 5.82
C PHE A 16 -4.43 3.75 7.23
N THR A 17 -3.72 2.84 7.87
CA THR A 17 -3.48 2.88 9.33
C THR A 17 -2.78 4.17 9.76
N ARG A 18 -3.36 4.83 10.78
CA ARG A 18 -2.76 5.94 11.51
C ARG A 18 -1.57 5.43 12.35
N PRO A 19 -0.37 6.01 12.22
CA PRO A 19 0.82 5.52 12.93
C PRO A 19 0.70 5.64 14.46
N GLU A 20 -0.05 6.63 14.97
CA GLU A 20 -0.29 6.85 16.39
C GLU A 20 -1.12 5.73 17.05
N MET A 21 -1.95 5.02 16.28
CA MET A 21 -2.86 3.97 16.74
C MET A 21 -2.45 2.62 16.13
N LYS A 22 -1.19 2.23 16.32
CA LYS A 22 -0.66 0.98 15.73
C LYS A 22 -1.21 -0.29 16.39
N VAL A 23 -1.56 -0.22 17.68
CA VAL A 23 -2.07 -1.37 18.45
C VAL A 23 -3.52 -1.68 18.04
N GLU A 24 -4.37 -0.65 18.04
CA GLU A 24 -5.76 -0.71 17.57
C GLU A 24 -5.82 -0.08 16.18
N ARG A 25 -5.93 -0.89 15.12
CA ARG A 25 -5.77 -0.39 13.75
C ARG A 25 -6.89 0.61 13.40
N VAL A 26 -6.59 1.90 13.40
CA VAL A 26 -7.54 2.95 12.98
C VAL A 26 -7.10 3.51 11.64
N SER A 27 -7.99 3.49 10.65
CA SER A 27 -7.72 4.08 9.34
C SER A 27 -7.73 5.62 9.40
N TYR A 28 -7.01 6.27 8.50
CA TYR A 28 -7.36 7.61 8.05
C TYR A 28 -8.69 7.57 7.31
N ASP A 29 -9.34 8.72 7.24
CA ASP A 29 -10.65 8.93 6.63
C ASP A 29 -10.60 8.73 5.10
N VAL A 30 -9.43 8.95 4.50
CA VAL A 30 -9.15 8.83 3.06
C VAL A 30 -7.82 8.13 2.81
N ILE A 31 -7.64 7.63 1.58
CA ILE A 31 -6.37 7.06 1.13
C ILE A 31 -5.23 8.07 1.25
N THR A 32 -4.09 7.62 1.78
CA THR A 32 -2.88 8.45 1.86
C THR A 32 -2.17 8.50 0.50
N PRO A 33 -1.42 9.58 0.19
CA PRO A 33 -0.62 9.65 -1.04
C PRO A 33 0.39 8.49 -1.16
N SER A 34 0.93 8.01 -0.04
CA SER A 34 1.83 6.84 -0.02
C SER A 34 1.12 5.55 -0.44
N ALA A 35 -0.10 5.31 0.04
CA ALA A 35 -0.90 4.15 -0.37
C ALA A 35 -1.35 4.27 -1.83
N ALA A 36 -1.75 5.48 -2.26
CA ALA A 36 -2.10 5.74 -3.66
C ALA A 36 -0.91 5.48 -4.59
N ARG A 37 0.30 5.94 -4.23
CA ARG A 37 1.54 5.65 -4.99
C ARG A 37 1.79 4.15 -5.07
N ALA A 38 1.67 3.43 -3.96
CA ALA A 38 1.88 1.98 -3.92
C ALA A 38 0.91 1.20 -4.83
N ILE A 39 -0.32 1.70 -5.03
CA ILE A 39 -1.26 1.12 -5.99
C ILE A 39 -0.74 1.25 -7.43
N PHE A 40 -0.24 2.42 -7.83
CA PHE A 40 0.37 2.59 -9.15
C PHE A 40 1.59 1.67 -9.33
N GLU A 41 2.45 1.59 -8.30
CA GLU A 41 3.63 0.72 -8.30
C GLU A 41 3.29 -0.76 -8.39
N ALA A 42 2.18 -1.19 -7.78
CA ALA A 42 1.70 -2.57 -7.88
C ALA A 42 1.24 -2.95 -9.30
N ILE A 43 0.81 -1.98 -10.11
CA ILE A 43 0.45 -2.19 -11.52
C ILE A 43 1.70 -2.16 -12.39
N LEU A 44 2.53 -1.13 -12.23
CA LEU A 44 3.78 -0.97 -12.96
C LEU A 44 4.82 -0.30 -12.08
N TRP A 45 5.90 -1.03 -11.81
CA TRP A 45 7.08 -0.48 -11.17
C TRP A 45 8.35 -1.04 -11.78
N LYS A 46 9.34 -0.16 -11.87
CA LYS A 46 10.72 -0.43 -12.22
C LYS A 46 11.60 0.50 -11.37
N PRO A 47 12.83 0.10 -10.99
CA PRO A 47 13.78 1.00 -10.31
C PRO A 47 13.96 2.35 -11.03
N GLU A 48 13.80 2.34 -12.34
CA GLU A 48 13.91 3.46 -13.26
C GLU A 48 12.70 4.40 -13.26
N ILE A 49 11.60 4.05 -12.57
CA ILE A 49 10.32 4.78 -12.60
C ILE A 49 10.00 5.29 -11.19
N ARG A 50 9.62 6.57 -11.09
CA ARG A 50 9.10 7.16 -9.86
C ARG A 50 7.70 7.73 -10.07
N TRP A 51 6.74 7.21 -9.31
CA TRP A 51 5.36 7.70 -9.32
C TRP A 51 5.16 8.86 -8.34
N THR A 52 4.55 9.94 -8.85
CA THR A 52 4.18 11.12 -8.09
C THR A 52 2.67 11.31 -8.19
N VAL A 53 1.97 11.10 -7.07
CA VAL A 53 0.53 11.33 -6.95
C VAL A 53 0.27 12.84 -6.95
N THR A 54 -0.63 13.30 -7.82
CA THR A 54 -0.93 14.73 -8.00
C THR A 54 -2.29 15.11 -7.44
N LYS A 55 -3.27 14.21 -7.48
CA LYS A 55 -4.64 14.47 -7.00
C LYS A 55 -5.33 13.18 -6.56
N ILE A 56 -6.12 13.27 -5.50
CA ILE A 56 -6.99 12.20 -5.00
C ILE A 56 -8.41 12.76 -4.95
N GLU A 57 -9.35 12.11 -5.64
CA GLU A 57 -10.77 12.43 -5.54
C GLU A 57 -11.48 11.32 -4.78
N VAL A 58 -12.30 11.70 -3.80
CA VAL A 58 -13.13 10.79 -3.01
C VAL A 58 -14.49 10.68 -3.70
N LEU A 59 -14.84 9.49 -4.18
CA LEU A 59 -16.06 9.27 -4.97
C LEU A 59 -17.25 8.77 -4.13
N LYS A 60 -17.00 8.29 -2.91
CA LYS A 60 -18.02 7.77 -1.99
C LYS A 60 -17.88 8.42 -0.61
N PRO A 61 -18.99 8.61 0.12
CA PRO A 61 -18.94 9.16 1.47
C PRO A 61 -18.15 8.25 2.42
N ILE A 62 -17.50 8.84 3.41
CA ILE A 62 -16.69 8.14 4.39
C ILE A 62 -17.63 7.35 5.32
N LYS A 63 -17.46 6.03 5.35
CA LYS A 63 -18.21 5.12 6.24
C LYS A 63 -17.23 4.27 7.01
N TRP A 64 -17.53 4.06 8.28
CA TRP A 64 -16.69 3.28 9.19
C TRP A 64 -17.30 1.93 9.51
N ILE A 65 -16.44 0.95 9.79
CA ILE A 65 -16.83 -0.35 10.32
C ILE A 65 -15.81 -0.79 11.38
N SER A 66 -16.33 -1.31 12.50
CA SER A 66 -15.48 -1.95 13.51
C SER A 66 -15.31 -3.44 13.16
N VAL A 67 -14.07 -3.89 13.12
CA VAL A 67 -13.72 -5.29 12.87
C VAL A 67 -12.81 -5.77 13.99
N ARG A 68 -13.12 -6.93 14.58
CA ARG A 68 -12.22 -7.62 15.52
C ARG A 68 -11.61 -8.83 14.83
N ARG A 69 -10.29 -8.97 14.93
CA ARG A 69 -9.56 -10.12 14.40
C ARG A 69 -8.68 -10.74 15.48
N ASN A 70 -8.48 -12.04 15.36
CA ASN A 70 -7.45 -12.74 16.11
C ASN A 70 -6.14 -12.59 15.33
N GLU A 71 -5.17 -11.90 15.91
CA GLU A 71 -3.83 -11.71 15.36
C GLU A 71 -2.80 -12.36 16.30
N ILE A 72 -1.63 -12.73 15.79
CA ILE A 72 -0.53 -13.27 16.60
C ILE A 72 0.29 -12.10 17.13
N GLY A 73 0.52 -12.05 18.44
CA GLY A 73 1.24 -10.95 19.10
C GLY A 73 2.77 -11.06 19.04
N LYS A 74 3.30 -12.20 18.61
CA LYS A 74 4.73 -12.54 18.67
C LYS A 74 5.26 -12.96 17.31
N VAL A 75 6.44 -12.44 16.96
CA VAL A 75 7.20 -12.91 15.79
C VAL A 75 7.97 -14.16 16.19
N ALA A 76 7.96 -15.19 15.34
CA ALA A 76 8.73 -16.40 15.58
C ALA A 76 10.23 -16.06 15.67
N SER A 77 10.91 -16.60 16.68
CA SER A 77 12.34 -16.33 16.91
C SER A 77 13.21 -17.29 16.09
N THR A 78 14.12 -16.74 15.28
CA THR A 78 15.11 -17.53 14.51
C THR A 78 16.07 -18.30 15.43
N ASN A 79 16.34 -17.80 16.64
CA ASN A 79 17.24 -18.44 17.62
C ASN A 79 16.66 -19.74 18.22
N SER A 80 15.37 -20.03 18.01
CA SER A 80 14.78 -21.31 18.40
C SER A 80 15.22 -22.48 17.50
N ILE A 81 15.81 -22.20 16.33
CA ILE A 81 16.20 -23.21 15.34
C ILE A 81 17.53 -23.91 15.70
N THR A 82 18.42 -23.26 16.45
CA THR A 82 19.75 -23.79 16.77
C THR A 82 19.79 -24.70 18.00
N ASN A 83 18.83 -24.58 18.92
CA ASN A 83 18.73 -25.43 20.11
C ASN A 83 17.79 -26.62 19.85
N GLN A 84 18.13 -27.82 20.33
CA GLN A 84 17.32 -29.05 20.24
C GLN A 84 16.13 -29.05 21.22
N GLY A 85 15.44 -27.91 21.40
CA GLY A 85 14.27 -27.77 22.28
C GLY A 85 12.98 -27.54 21.48
N ASP A 86 11.88 -27.33 22.19
CA ASP A 86 10.58 -26.99 21.60
C ASP A 86 10.66 -25.68 20.80
N ARG A 87 10.41 -25.80 19.48
CA ARG A 87 10.56 -24.73 18.48
C ARG A 87 9.22 -24.15 18.04
N GLY A 88 8.12 -24.58 18.64
CA GLY A 88 6.78 -24.17 18.26
C GLY A 88 6.47 -22.74 18.69
N LEU A 89 5.93 -21.94 17.76
CA LEU A 89 5.13 -20.79 18.15
C LEU A 89 3.70 -21.29 18.36
N TYR A 90 3.34 -21.54 19.61
CA TYR A 90 1.99 -21.96 19.96
C TYR A 90 1.03 -20.78 19.83
N ILE A 91 0.08 -20.93 18.91
CA ILE A 91 -0.86 -19.86 18.56
C ILE A 91 -1.70 -19.49 19.78
N GLU A 92 -2.15 -20.48 20.57
CA GLU A 92 -3.02 -20.23 21.74
C GLU A 92 -2.35 -19.34 22.81
N ASP A 93 -1.05 -19.52 23.05
CA ASP A 93 -0.30 -18.76 24.06
C ASP A 93 0.00 -17.31 23.64
N HIS A 94 -0.12 -17.02 22.34
CA HIS A 94 0.30 -15.75 21.75
C HIS A 94 -0.79 -15.09 20.90
N ARG A 95 -2.03 -15.59 20.97
CA ARG A 95 -3.20 -15.04 20.29
C ARG A 95 -3.62 -13.75 20.99
N GLN A 96 -3.80 -12.70 20.19
CA GLN A 96 -4.31 -11.41 20.65
C GLN A 96 -5.54 -11.02 19.82
N GLN A 97 -6.59 -10.58 20.48
CA GLN A 97 -7.72 -9.96 19.79
C GLN A 97 -7.43 -8.49 19.57
N ARG A 98 -7.41 -8.07 18.31
CA ARG A 98 -7.23 -6.67 17.94
C ARG A 98 -8.52 -6.15 17.32
N ALA A 99 -9.01 -5.06 17.88
CA ALA A 99 -10.03 -4.25 17.25
C ALA A 99 -9.37 -3.32 16.23
N GLY A 100 -10.09 -3.02 15.16
CA GLY A 100 -9.74 -1.95 14.25
C GLY A 100 -10.96 -1.26 13.70
N LEU A 101 -10.77 0.01 13.34
CA LEU A 101 -11.76 0.88 12.74
C LEU A 101 -11.36 1.10 11.27
N PHE A 102 -12.06 0.41 10.39
CA PHE A 102 -11.80 0.34 8.95
C PHE A 102 -12.79 1.24 8.21
N LEU A 103 -12.42 1.63 6.99
CA LEU A 103 -13.35 2.22 6.04
C LEU A 103 -14.16 1.12 5.36
N ARG A 104 -15.42 1.41 5.04
CA ARG A 104 -16.33 0.53 4.30
C ARG A 104 -16.78 1.19 3.00
N ASP A 105 -16.91 0.40 1.95
CA ASP A 105 -17.52 0.81 0.67
C ASP A 105 -16.81 2.03 0.07
N VAL A 106 -15.49 1.91 -0.12
CA VAL A 106 -14.65 3.03 -0.57
C VAL A 106 -14.52 3.07 -2.09
N ALA A 107 -14.40 4.27 -2.65
CA ALA A 107 -14.02 4.47 -4.04
C ALA A 107 -13.27 5.79 -4.21
N TYR A 108 -12.17 5.76 -4.96
CA TYR A 108 -11.31 6.90 -5.23
C TYR A 108 -10.98 6.99 -6.72
N ARG A 109 -10.74 8.21 -7.18
CA ARG A 109 -10.07 8.48 -8.46
C ARG A 109 -8.71 9.08 -8.17
N LEU A 110 -7.67 8.35 -8.54
CA LEU A 110 -6.28 8.69 -8.27
C LEU A 110 -5.65 9.24 -9.54
N HIS A 111 -4.96 10.36 -9.43
CA HIS A 111 -4.19 10.96 -10.51
C HIS A 111 -2.72 10.93 -10.12
N ALA A 112 -1.89 10.44 -11.03
CA ALA A 112 -0.45 10.42 -10.84
C ALA A 112 0.24 10.60 -12.18
N ARG A 113 1.49 11.05 -12.12
CA ARG A 113 2.43 10.98 -13.23
C ARG A 113 3.62 10.15 -12.78
N PHE A 114 4.35 9.59 -13.72
CA PHE A 114 5.66 9.04 -13.42
C PHE A 114 6.75 9.78 -14.16
N GLU A 115 7.94 9.73 -13.59
CA GLU A 115 9.15 10.32 -14.10
C GLU A 115 10.20 9.21 -14.20
N VAL A 116 10.96 9.20 -15.29
CA VAL A 116 12.09 8.29 -15.47
C VAL A 116 13.27 8.89 -14.70
N VAL A 117 13.88 8.10 -13.82
CA VAL A 117 15.05 8.52 -13.03
C VAL A 117 16.35 8.05 -13.69
N ASP A 118 17.29 8.99 -13.85
CA ASP A 118 18.55 8.93 -14.63
C ASP A 118 19.58 7.83 -14.22
N GLY A 119 19.22 6.93 -13.31
CA GLY A 119 20.05 5.77 -12.92
C GLY A 119 19.83 4.52 -13.77
N SER A 120 19.01 4.63 -14.81
CA SER A 120 18.50 3.52 -15.62
C SER A 120 19.47 3.06 -16.70
N LYS A 121 20.13 1.90 -16.52
CA LYS A 121 21.00 1.27 -17.55
C LYS A 121 20.25 0.84 -18.82
N HIS A 122 18.92 0.92 -18.82
CA HIS A 122 18.04 0.47 -19.90
C HIS A 122 17.43 1.58 -20.74
N ILE A 123 17.81 2.86 -20.54
CA ILE A 123 17.33 3.98 -21.39
C ILE A 123 17.50 3.65 -22.88
N HIS A 124 18.60 2.98 -23.23
CA HIS A 124 18.93 2.64 -24.62
C HIS A 124 18.27 1.36 -25.15
N ARG A 125 17.55 0.59 -24.32
CA ARG A 125 17.03 -0.74 -24.72
C ARG A 125 15.65 -0.68 -25.38
N TYR A 126 14.84 0.32 -25.06
CA TYR A 126 13.49 0.49 -25.59
C TYR A 126 13.22 1.95 -25.99
N PRO A 127 13.97 2.49 -26.97
CA PRO A 127 13.83 3.88 -27.41
C PRO A 127 12.41 4.23 -27.87
N GLU A 128 11.65 3.27 -28.40
CA GLU A 128 10.27 3.43 -28.87
C GLU A 128 9.26 3.76 -27.76
N LEU A 129 9.58 3.41 -26.50
CA LEU A 129 8.73 3.76 -25.36
C LEU A 129 9.04 5.18 -24.84
N MET A 130 10.20 5.75 -25.18
CA MET A 130 10.59 7.08 -24.74
C MET A 130 9.60 8.13 -25.27
N ASP A 131 9.25 8.04 -26.55
CA ASP A 131 8.35 8.97 -27.23
C ASP A 131 6.89 8.86 -26.76
N GLN A 132 6.48 7.71 -26.21
CA GLN A 132 5.12 7.51 -25.68
C GLN A 132 4.90 8.22 -24.33
N PHE A 133 5.98 8.57 -23.64
CA PHE A 133 5.94 9.22 -22.32
C PHE A 133 6.61 10.60 -22.31
N SER A 134 7.18 11.02 -23.44
CA SER A 134 7.66 12.37 -23.66
C SER A 134 6.48 13.34 -23.70
N PRO A 135 6.56 14.48 -23.00
CA PRO A 135 5.61 15.55 -23.20
C PRO A 135 5.78 16.19 -24.57
N GLU A 136 4.67 16.48 -25.25
CA GLU A 136 4.63 17.56 -26.26
C GLU A 136 4.96 18.93 -25.63
#